data_AF-A0A7G6A6T4-F1
#
_entry.id   AF-A0A7G6A6T4-F1
#
_cell.length_a   1.000
_cell.length_b   1.000
_cell.length_c   1.000
_cell.angle_alpha   90.00
_cell.angle_beta   90.00
_cell.angle_gamma   90.00
#
_symmetry.space_group_name_H-M   'P 1'
#
loop_
_entity.id
_entity.type
_entity.pdbx_description
1 polymer ?
#
loop_
_entity_poly.entity_id
_entity_poly.type
_entity_poly.pdbx_seq_one_letter_code
_entity_poly.pdbx_strand_id
1 'polypeptide(L)'
;MNNEVSVTGSQYQKAFGNMLDTKWTRSCWLDPHGVSVSGAAFLQTGDNTSHLPHRHHDCTLMNDFDSVPLEFFQDYPEPGVNFIDVGCIFDSPEHWRLAIDTLHAKTEALHFDFLLAMDARGFMIAGALAYERKVGFAMARKAGKLPGKAISIDYRREYGSATIEIQPERIKGQRVLIVDDVLATGGTIEAAASLLRQLGKEVVGAAALFDIAFFKDKRVLTMPVVSLRDV
;
A
#
# COMPACT_ATOMS: atom_id res chain seq x y z
N MET A 1 -10.27 -38.47 -2.14
CA MET A 1 -9.96 -38.30 -3.57
C MET A 1 -9.75 -36.82 -3.79
N ASN A 2 -8.48 -36.41 -3.82
CA ASN A 2 -8.06 -35.02 -3.96
C ASN A 2 -8.05 -34.67 -5.46
N ASN A 3 -8.72 -33.59 -5.84
CA ASN A 3 -8.53 -32.96 -7.15
C ASN A 3 -7.57 -31.77 -6.98
N GLU A 4 -6.27 -32.07 -7.10
CA GLU A 4 -5.26 -31.05 -7.37
C GLU A 4 -5.37 -30.63 -8.83
N VAL A 5 -5.72 -29.37 -9.08
CA VAL A 5 -5.56 -28.75 -10.40
C VAL A 5 -4.10 -28.28 -10.49
N SER A 6 -3.24 -29.13 -11.03
CA SER A 6 -1.86 -28.79 -11.38
C SER A 6 -1.84 -27.97 -12.67
N VAL A 7 -1.59 -26.66 -12.53
CA VAL A 7 -1.30 -25.80 -13.68
C VAL A 7 0.17 -26.00 -14.06
N THR A 8 0.42 -26.75 -15.12
CA THR A 8 1.77 -27.01 -15.64
C THR A 8 2.31 -25.78 -16.40
N GLY A 9 3.64 -25.60 -16.37
CA GLY A 9 4.35 -24.47 -17.00
C GLY A 9 4.11 -24.27 -18.51
N SER A 10 3.44 -25.21 -19.20
CA SER A 10 3.08 -25.05 -20.62
C SER A 10 1.92 -24.08 -20.86
N GLN A 11 1.08 -23.80 -19.84
CA GLN A 11 -0.01 -22.81 -19.96
C GLN A 11 0.50 -21.35 -19.93
N TYR A 12 1.65 -21.09 -19.30
CA TYR A 12 2.28 -19.76 -19.29
C TYR A 12 2.82 -19.36 -20.69
N GLN A 13 3.39 -20.30 -21.45
CA GLN A 13 3.90 -20.01 -22.80
C GLN A 13 2.78 -19.73 -23.82
N LYS A 14 1.58 -20.31 -23.64
CA LYS A 14 0.43 -20.01 -24.51
C LYS A 14 -0.18 -18.62 -24.27
N ALA A 15 -0.04 -18.07 -23.06
CA ALA A 15 -0.55 -16.73 -22.74
C ALA A 15 0.37 -15.59 -23.25
N PHE A 16 1.68 -15.83 -23.35
CA PHE A 16 2.67 -14.81 -23.76
C PHE A 16 3.25 -15.02 -25.17
N GLY A 17 2.98 -16.16 -25.81
CA GLY A 17 3.52 -16.50 -27.14
C GLY A 17 3.04 -15.62 -28.30
N ASN A 18 2.01 -14.79 -28.11
CA ASN A 18 1.46 -13.90 -29.15
C ASN A 18 1.69 -12.40 -28.86
N MET A 19 2.58 -12.03 -27.92
CA MET A 19 2.81 -10.64 -27.51
C MET A 19 4.25 -10.15 -27.77
N LEU A 20 5.00 -10.81 -28.65
CA LEU A 20 6.37 -10.41 -29.00
C LEU A 20 6.54 -9.89 -30.43
N ASP A 21 5.45 -9.58 -31.14
CA ASP A 21 5.52 -9.07 -32.53
C ASP A 21 4.80 -7.74 -32.75
N THR A 22 4.67 -6.92 -31.70
CA THR A 22 4.28 -5.51 -31.85
C THR A 22 5.49 -4.61 -31.64
N LYS A 23 6.03 -4.14 -32.78
CA LYS A 23 7.02 -3.07 -32.87
C LYS A 23 6.51 -1.83 -32.12
N TRP A 24 6.95 -1.64 -30.88
CA TRP A 24 6.92 -0.34 -30.24
C TRP A 24 7.94 0.58 -30.93
N THR A 25 7.51 1.20 -32.02
CA THR A 25 8.25 2.28 -32.66
C THR A 25 7.94 3.58 -31.93
N ARG A 26 9.00 4.21 -31.42
CA ARG A 26 9.00 5.60 -30.93
C ARG A 26 8.51 6.51 -32.07
N SER A 27 7.41 7.24 -31.88
CA SER A 27 7.06 8.38 -32.73
C SER A 27 5.94 9.24 -32.12
N CYS A 28 6.21 10.55 -32.00
CA CYS A 28 5.27 11.69 -31.86
C CYS A 28 4.48 11.79 -30.53
N TRP A 29 4.45 12.84 -29.70
CA TRP A 29 4.87 14.25 -29.75
C TRP A 29 4.83 14.91 -31.12
N LEU A 30 3.64 15.01 -31.70
CA LEU A 30 3.27 16.09 -32.62
C LEU A 30 1.78 16.42 -32.43
N ASP A 31 1.56 17.64 -31.99
CA ASP A 31 0.29 18.36 -31.92
C ASP A 31 -0.21 18.67 -33.35
N PRO A 32 -1.45 18.32 -33.74
CA PRO A 32 -1.91 18.46 -35.12
C PRO A 32 -2.73 19.73 -35.36
N HIS A 33 -2.40 20.88 -34.75
CA HIS A 33 -3.00 22.16 -35.13
C HIS A 33 -1.97 23.29 -35.21
N GLY A 34 -1.18 23.28 -36.29
CA GLY A 34 -0.42 24.44 -36.73
C GLY A 34 -1.33 25.48 -37.38
N VAL A 35 -1.56 26.60 -36.70
CA VAL A 35 -1.95 27.86 -37.34
C VAL A 35 -1.03 28.97 -36.81
N SER A 36 -0.17 29.48 -37.69
CA SER A 36 0.63 30.67 -37.47
C SER A 36 -0.13 31.91 -37.98
N VAL A 37 -0.32 32.93 -37.13
CA VAL A 37 -0.42 34.31 -37.62
C VAL A 37 0.18 35.28 -36.60
N SER A 38 0.91 36.26 -37.14
CA SER A 38 1.64 37.35 -36.51
C SER A 38 0.75 38.37 -35.80
N GLY A 39 1.36 39.21 -34.95
CA GLY A 39 0.69 40.03 -33.95
C GLY A 39 -0.09 41.25 -34.42
N ALA A 40 -0.92 41.76 -33.51
CA ALA A 40 -1.29 43.15 -33.32
C ALA A 40 -2.04 43.30 -31.98
N ALA A 41 -1.71 44.32 -31.21
CA ALA A 41 -2.39 44.71 -29.98
C ALA A 41 -3.79 45.29 -30.29
N PHE A 42 -4.78 45.07 -29.42
CA PHE A 42 -5.74 46.11 -29.00
C PHE A 42 -6.62 45.66 -27.81
N LEU A 43 -7.19 46.67 -27.16
CA LEU A 43 -7.76 46.73 -25.81
C LEU A 43 -9.12 46.05 -25.55
N GLN A 44 -9.30 45.73 -24.26
CA GLN A 44 -10.46 46.00 -23.38
C GLN A 44 -11.70 45.08 -23.28
N THR A 45 -11.94 44.74 -22.01
CA THR A 45 -13.20 44.67 -21.22
C THR A 45 -14.16 43.51 -21.41
N GLY A 46 -14.53 42.91 -20.28
CA GLY A 46 -15.72 42.06 -20.17
C GLY A 46 -15.73 41.19 -18.92
N ASP A 47 -15.75 41.82 -17.75
CA ASP A 47 -16.04 41.18 -16.47
C ASP A 47 -17.48 40.63 -16.49
N ASN A 48 -17.69 39.37 -16.13
CA ASN A 48 -19.03 38.86 -15.80
C ASN A 48 -18.94 37.64 -14.87
N THR A 49 -18.88 37.96 -13.58
CA THR A 49 -19.02 37.02 -12.48
C THR A 49 -20.46 36.49 -12.38
N SER A 50 -20.68 35.20 -12.63
CA SER A 50 -21.82 34.47 -12.08
C SER A 50 -21.30 33.53 -10.98
N HIS A 51 -21.19 34.08 -9.75
CA HIS A 51 -20.94 33.30 -8.54
C HIS A 51 -22.17 32.43 -8.25
N LEU A 52 -22.05 31.13 -8.47
CA LEU A 52 -22.90 30.14 -7.81
C LEU A 52 -22.39 29.99 -6.37
N PRO A 53 -23.27 29.92 -5.35
CA PRO A 53 -22.82 29.77 -3.98
C PRO A 53 -22.23 28.37 -3.83
N HIS A 54 -20.90 28.30 -3.71
CA HIS A 54 -20.24 27.12 -3.18
C HIS A 54 -20.83 26.89 -1.79
N ARG A 55 -21.59 25.80 -1.62
CA ARG A 55 -21.90 25.30 -0.29
C ARG A 55 -20.57 25.04 0.37
N HIS A 56 -20.20 25.88 1.32
CA HIS A 56 -19.21 25.53 2.33
C HIS A 56 -19.82 24.38 3.14
N HIS A 57 -19.59 23.16 2.66
CA HIS A 57 -19.54 22.04 3.58
C HIS A 57 -18.44 22.38 4.57
N ASP A 58 -18.80 22.37 5.84
CA ASP A 58 -17.90 22.59 6.96
C ASP A 58 -16.76 21.56 6.88
N CYS A 59 -15.64 21.93 6.23
CA CYS A 59 -14.48 21.07 5.98
C CYS A 59 -13.70 20.71 7.26
N THR A 60 -14.19 21.15 8.42
CA THR A 60 -13.48 21.02 9.69
C THR A 60 -13.72 19.68 10.39
N LEU A 61 -14.65 18.85 9.89
CA LEU A 61 -15.04 17.58 10.53
C LEU A 61 -14.36 16.31 9.97
N MET A 62 -13.58 16.39 8.88
CA MET A 62 -12.92 15.21 8.26
C MET A 62 -11.39 15.29 8.29
N ASN A 63 -10.82 15.85 9.37
CA ASN A 63 -9.37 15.85 9.58
C ASN A 63 -8.92 14.81 10.62
N ASP A 64 -9.85 14.08 11.24
CA ASP A 64 -9.52 13.06 12.22
C ASP A 64 -9.81 11.66 11.67
N PHE A 65 -8.76 10.86 11.51
CA PHE A 65 -8.87 9.48 11.03
C PHE A 65 -9.69 8.60 11.99
N ASP A 66 -9.78 8.95 13.27
CA ASP A 66 -10.59 8.21 14.24
C ASP A 66 -12.10 8.30 13.95
N SER A 67 -12.52 9.31 13.18
CA SER A 67 -13.91 9.49 12.75
C SER A 67 -14.32 8.63 11.54
N VAL A 68 -13.35 8.01 10.84
CA VAL A 68 -13.63 7.24 9.62
C VAL A 68 -14.54 6.04 9.97
N PRO A 69 -15.69 5.87 9.28
CA PRO A 69 -16.56 4.72 9.50
C PRO A 69 -15.84 3.41 9.18
N LEU A 70 -16.06 2.39 10.00
CA LEU A 70 -15.51 1.05 9.82
C LEU A 70 -16.62 0.03 9.62
N GLU A 71 -16.38 -0.91 8.74
CA GLU A 71 -17.23 -2.08 8.54
C GLU A 71 -16.61 -3.31 9.21
N PHE A 72 -17.46 -4.07 9.90
CA PHE A 72 -17.06 -5.25 10.65
C PHE A 72 -17.87 -6.47 10.21
N PHE A 73 -17.17 -7.59 10.02
CA PHE A 73 -17.77 -8.89 9.75
C PHE A 73 -17.51 -9.83 10.92
N GLN A 74 -18.58 -10.21 11.62
CA GLN A 74 -18.52 -11.15 12.72
C GLN A 74 -18.24 -12.57 12.21
N ASP A 75 -17.49 -13.34 12.98
CA ASP A 75 -17.17 -14.75 12.73
C ASP A 75 -16.50 -15.00 11.36
N TYR A 76 -15.70 -14.05 10.90
CA TYR A 76 -14.98 -14.14 9.63
C TYR A 76 -13.47 -13.94 9.82
N PRO A 77 -12.59 -14.73 9.16
CA PRO A 77 -12.92 -15.87 8.30
C PRO A 77 -13.33 -17.13 9.08
N GLU A 78 -13.23 -17.09 10.41
CA GLU A 78 -13.52 -18.20 11.31
C GLU A 78 -14.31 -17.70 12.54
N PRO A 79 -15.09 -18.57 13.21
CA PRO A 79 -15.86 -18.20 14.40
C PRO A 79 -14.99 -17.58 15.50
N GLY A 80 -15.49 -16.51 16.13
CA GLY A 80 -14.81 -15.76 17.18
C GLY A 80 -13.89 -14.64 16.68
N VAL A 81 -13.71 -14.47 15.37
CA VAL A 81 -12.95 -13.37 14.79
C VAL A 81 -13.89 -12.24 14.35
N ASN A 82 -13.62 -11.02 14.80
CA ASN A 82 -14.28 -9.82 14.28
C ASN A 82 -13.38 -9.17 13.21
N PHE A 83 -13.71 -9.41 11.94
CA PHE A 83 -12.91 -8.93 10.83
C PHE A 83 -13.20 -7.47 10.53
N ILE A 84 -12.14 -6.68 10.39
CA ILE A 84 -12.22 -5.28 9.99
C ILE A 84 -12.00 -5.21 8.49
N ASP A 85 -13.03 -4.78 7.76
CA ASP A 85 -12.90 -4.54 6.33
C ASP A 85 -12.44 -3.11 6.06
N VAL A 86 -11.15 -2.98 5.72
CA VAL A 86 -10.54 -1.71 5.34
C VAL A 86 -10.99 -1.23 3.95
N GLY A 87 -11.73 -2.06 3.20
CA GLY A 87 -12.30 -1.71 1.88
C GLY A 87 -13.09 -0.41 1.89
N CYS A 88 -13.85 -0.16 2.97
CA CYS A 88 -14.63 1.06 3.17
C CYS A 88 -13.81 2.35 3.13
N ILE A 89 -12.49 2.29 3.39
CA ILE A 89 -11.58 3.42 3.27
C ILE A 89 -11.26 3.69 1.81
N PHE A 90 -11.03 2.64 1.03
CA PHE A 90 -10.65 2.76 -0.38
C PHE A 90 -11.81 3.24 -1.26
N ASP A 91 -13.05 2.89 -0.88
CA ASP A 91 -14.25 3.29 -1.61
C ASP A 91 -14.56 4.80 -1.48
N SER A 92 -13.99 5.47 -0.48
CA SER A 92 -14.12 6.92 -0.27
C SER A 92 -12.80 7.64 -0.60
N PRO A 93 -12.76 8.50 -1.65
CA PRO A 93 -11.54 9.23 -1.99
C PRO A 93 -11.08 10.16 -0.86
N GLU A 94 -12.01 10.65 -0.03
CA GLU A 94 -11.69 11.51 1.11
C GLU A 94 -11.07 10.72 2.26
N HIS A 95 -11.65 9.56 2.61
CA HIS A 95 -11.07 8.71 3.66
C HIS A 95 -9.72 8.15 3.23
N TRP A 96 -9.57 7.78 1.97
CA TRP A 96 -8.30 7.28 1.46
C TRP A 96 -7.20 8.33 1.50
N ARG A 97 -7.50 9.55 1.05
CA ARG A 97 -6.55 10.67 1.14
C ARG A 97 -6.18 10.95 2.60
N LEU A 98 -7.18 11.05 3.48
CA LEU A 98 -6.94 11.28 4.91
C LEU A 98 -6.05 10.20 5.52
N ALA A 99 -6.26 8.92 5.16
CA ALA A 99 -5.43 7.81 5.62
C ALA A 99 -3.94 8.00 5.26
N ILE A 100 -3.67 8.32 3.99
CA ILE A 100 -2.32 8.47 3.47
C ILE A 100 -1.65 9.74 4.01
N ASP A 101 -2.36 10.86 4.06
CA ASP A 101 -1.84 12.12 4.60
C ASP A 101 -1.49 11.97 6.09
N THR A 102 -2.35 11.28 6.86
CA THR A 102 -2.10 11.02 8.29
C THR A 102 -0.92 10.06 8.48
N LEU A 103 -0.82 9.00 7.68
CA LEU A 103 0.36 8.11 7.71
C LEU A 103 1.65 8.85 7.36
N HIS A 104 1.61 9.69 6.32
CA HIS A 104 2.75 10.50 5.90
C HIS A 104 3.25 11.36 7.07
N ALA A 105 2.35 12.08 7.75
CA ALA A 105 2.69 12.92 8.89
C ALA A 105 3.19 12.10 10.09
N LYS A 106 2.46 11.05 10.51
CA LYS A 106 2.82 10.26 11.70
C LYS A 106 4.10 9.44 11.53
N THR A 107 4.51 9.12 10.30
CA THR A 107 5.74 8.37 10.02
C THR A 107 6.93 9.26 9.67
N GLU A 108 6.77 10.58 9.73
CA GLU A 108 7.80 11.54 9.31
C GLU A 108 9.12 11.35 10.07
N ALA A 109 9.03 11.22 11.39
CA ALA A 109 10.17 11.10 12.30
C ALA A 109 10.93 9.77 12.19
N LEU A 110 10.42 8.78 11.45
CA LEU A 110 11.08 7.48 11.28
C LEU A 110 12.22 7.52 10.24
N HIS A 111 12.26 8.56 9.40
CA HIS A 111 13.31 8.78 8.40
C HIS A 111 13.62 7.54 7.52
N PHE A 112 12.61 6.86 7.00
CA PHE A 112 12.80 5.71 6.07
C PHE A 112 13.16 6.17 4.66
N ASP A 113 13.85 5.32 3.91
CA ASP A 113 14.18 5.49 2.49
C ASP A 113 13.56 4.42 1.59
N PHE A 114 12.83 3.46 2.19
CA PHE A 114 12.21 2.35 1.49
C PHE A 114 11.05 1.77 2.29
N LEU A 115 10.05 1.22 1.60
CA LEU A 115 8.95 0.50 2.24
C LEU A 115 8.99 -1.01 1.93
N LEU A 116 8.62 -1.83 2.91
CA LEU A 116 8.24 -3.21 2.69
C LEU A 116 6.73 -3.33 2.87
N ALA A 117 6.02 -3.64 1.80
CA ALA A 117 4.57 -3.76 1.78
C ALA A 117 4.14 -5.20 2.09
N MET A 118 3.23 -5.38 3.04
CA MET A 118 2.74 -6.69 3.47
C MET A 118 1.56 -7.19 2.63
N ASP A 119 1.52 -8.50 2.37
CA ASP A 119 0.53 -9.14 1.48
C ASP A 119 -0.88 -9.21 2.09
N ALA A 120 -1.97 -8.90 1.37
CA ALA A 120 -2.02 -8.18 0.09
C ALA A 120 -2.46 -6.74 0.30
N ARG A 121 -3.20 -6.47 1.39
CA ARG A 121 -3.90 -5.20 1.61
C ARG A 121 -2.93 -4.07 1.91
N GLY A 122 -1.81 -4.37 2.59
CA GLY A 122 -0.69 -3.46 2.78
C GLY A 122 -0.10 -2.89 1.48
N PHE A 123 -0.27 -3.55 0.32
CA PHE A 123 0.26 -3.05 -0.95
C PHE A 123 -0.36 -1.73 -1.40
N MET A 124 -1.67 -1.56 -1.17
CA MET A 124 -2.38 -0.33 -1.55
C MET A 124 -1.85 0.86 -0.75
N ILE A 125 -1.68 0.66 0.55
CA ILE A 125 -1.22 1.67 1.52
C ILE A 125 0.25 2.01 1.27
N ALA A 126 1.10 0.98 1.17
CA ALA A 126 2.52 1.17 0.91
C ALA A 126 2.77 1.83 -0.45
N GLY A 127 2.01 1.46 -1.49
CA GLY A 127 2.14 2.05 -2.82
C GLY A 127 1.82 3.54 -2.83
N ALA A 128 0.71 3.93 -2.19
CA ALA A 128 0.33 5.34 -2.06
C ALA A 128 1.31 6.13 -1.18
N LEU A 129 1.70 5.60 -0.02
CA LEU A 129 2.68 6.25 0.86
C LEU A 129 4.05 6.37 0.19
N ALA A 130 4.51 5.36 -0.55
CA ALA A 130 5.77 5.40 -1.29
C ALA A 130 5.75 6.50 -2.36
N TYR A 131 4.63 6.65 -3.07
CA TYR A 131 4.44 7.71 -4.05
C TYR A 131 4.56 9.10 -3.41
N GLU A 132 3.83 9.35 -2.32
CA GLU A 132 3.87 10.63 -1.60
C GLU A 132 5.27 10.93 -1.03
N ARG A 133 5.94 9.93 -0.45
CA ARG A 133 7.28 10.07 0.14
C ARG A 133 8.41 10.05 -0.89
N LYS A 134 8.11 9.76 -2.16
CA LYS A 134 9.09 9.63 -3.26
C LYS A 134 10.18 8.59 -2.96
N VAL A 135 9.79 7.46 -2.36
CA VAL A 135 10.68 6.33 -2.04
C VAL A 135 10.29 5.08 -2.81
N GLY A 136 11.20 4.12 -2.91
CA GLY A 136 10.88 2.80 -3.47
C GLY A 136 10.16 1.91 -2.46
N PHE A 137 9.53 0.85 -2.96
CA PHE A 137 9.01 -0.21 -2.10
C PHE A 137 9.15 -1.60 -2.75
N ALA A 138 9.06 -2.64 -1.92
CA ALA A 138 9.00 -4.03 -2.35
C ALA A 138 7.87 -4.77 -1.64
N MET A 139 7.50 -5.94 -2.15
CA MET A 139 6.45 -6.78 -1.56
C MET A 139 7.06 -7.87 -0.67
N ALA A 140 6.49 -8.05 0.51
CA ALA A 140 6.55 -9.30 1.25
C ALA A 140 5.29 -10.11 0.92
N ARG A 141 5.46 -11.40 0.59
CA ARG A 141 4.34 -12.25 0.15
C ARG A 141 4.27 -13.58 0.88
N LYS A 142 3.10 -14.20 0.85
CA LYS A 142 2.96 -15.61 1.22
C LYS A 142 3.84 -16.48 0.31
N ALA A 143 4.30 -17.61 0.84
CA ALA A 143 5.20 -18.50 0.12
C ALA A 143 4.70 -18.90 -1.29
N GLY A 144 5.62 -18.90 -2.26
CA GLY A 144 5.36 -19.28 -3.64
C GLY A 144 4.64 -18.22 -4.50
N LYS A 145 4.40 -17.02 -3.97
CA LYS A 145 3.75 -15.92 -4.71
C LYS A 145 4.74 -14.93 -5.33
N LEU A 146 6.01 -14.95 -4.95
CA LEU A 146 7.06 -14.13 -5.56
C LEU A 146 7.74 -14.88 -6.70
N PRO A 147 8.02 -14.24 -7.84
CA PRO A 147 8.79 -14.85 -8.91
C PRO A 147 10.29 -14.83 -8.58
N GLY A 148 11.03 -15.83 -9.06
CA GLY A 148 12.49 -15.86 -8.95
C GLY A 148 12.99 -16.23 -7.55
N LYS A 149 14.16 -15.70 -7.16
CA LYS A 149 14.81 -16.04 -5.90
C LYS A 149 14.19 -15.23 -4.76
N ALA A 150 13.65 -15.92 -3.76
CA ALA A 150 13.19 -15.32 -2.51
C ALA A 150 13.96 -15.90 -1.32
N ILE A 151 14.00 -15.16 -0.21
CA ILE A 151 14.30 -15.69 1.11
C ILE A 151 13.00 -15.77 1.90
N SER A 152 12.90 -16.77 2.77
CA SER A 152 11.68 -17.06 3.53
C SER A 152 11.98 -17.23 5.01
N ILE A 153 10.96 -16.98 5.83
CA ILE A 153 10.97 -17.36 7.24
C ILE A 153 9.60 -17.90 7.63
N ASP A 154 9.64 -18.99 8.38
CA ASP A 154 8.45 -19.56 9.02
C ASP A 154 8.19 -18.86 10.34
N TYR A 155 6.93 -18.56 10.62
CA TYR A 155 6.50 -17.99 11.88
C TYR A 155 5.24 -18.69 12.38
N ARG A 156 5.09 -18.73 13.70
CA ARG A 156 3.96 -19.38 14.35
C ARG A 156 2.78 -18.40 14.39
N ARG A 157 1.59 -18.88 14.02
CA ARG A 157 0.31 -18.20 14.24
C ARG A 157 -0.39 -18.82 15.44
N GLU A 158 -1.53 -18.26 15.84
CA GLU A 158 -2.40 -18.84 16.88
C GLU A 158 -2.83 -20.26 16.49
N TYR A 159 -3.12 -20.46 15.20
CA TYR A 159 -3.41 -21.75 14.61
C TYR A 159 -2.45 -22.02 13.44
N GLY A 160 -1.43 -22.86 13.69
CA GLY A 160 -0.48 -23.34 12.68
C GLY A 160 0.75 -22.46 12.47
N SER A 161 1.44 -22.69 11.36
CA SER A 161 2.56 -21.88 10.88
C SER A 161 2.22 -21.22 9.55
N ALA A 162 2.87 -20.11 9.27
CA ALA A 162 2.84 -19.46 7.98
C ALA A 162 4.26 -19.05 7.58
N THR A 163 4.45 -18.86 6.28
CA THR A 163 5.74 -18.50 5.71
C THR A 163 5.59 -17.20 4.93
N ILE A 164 6.46 -16.24 5.23
CA ILE A 164 6.59 -14.98 4.48
C ILE A 164 7.87 -15.01 3.66
N GLU A 165 7.80 -14.49 2.44
CA GLU A 165 8.90 -14.39 1.48
C GLU A 165 9.15 -12.93 1.09
N ILE A 166 10.43 -12.58 0.89
CA ILE A 166 10.86 -11.33 0.24
C ILE A 166 11.91 -11.62 -0.83
N GLN A 167 11.99 -10.78 -1.85
CA GLN A 167 13.03 -10.82 -2.88
C GLN A 167 14.22 -9.90 -2.49
N PRO A 168 15.39 -10.44 -2.09
CA PRO A 168 16.51 -9.61 -1.64
C PRO A 168 16.93 -8.53 -2.65
N GLU A 169 16.92 -8.87 -3.93
CA GLU A 169 17.30 -7.97 -5.03
C GLU A 169 16.34 -6.80 -5.22
N ARG A 170 15.13 -6.87 -4.65
CA ARG A 170 14.13 -5.79 -4.69
C ARG A 170 14.26 -4.82 -3.53
N ILE A 171 14.99 -5.15 -2.46
CA ILE A 171 15.17 -4.27 -1.30
C ILE A 171 16.32 -3.28 -1.58
N LYS A 172 15.98 -2.11 -2.11
CA LYS A 172 16.98 -1.12 -2.57
C LYS A 172 17.45 -0.14 -1.49
N GLY A 173 16.58 0.27 -0.56
CA GLY A 173 16.98 1.19 0.51
C GLY A 173 17.62 0.51 1.71
N GLN A 174 18.10 1.32 2.64
CA GLN A 174 18.80 0.89 3.85
C GLN A 174 17.91 0.95 5.09
N ARG A 175 16.98 1.90 5.13
CA ARG A 175 16.10 2.23 6.26
C ARG A 175 14.66 1.93 5.88
N VAL A 176 14.20 0.76 6.27
CA VAL A 176 12.96 0.16 5.78
C VAL A 176 11.84 0.35 6.81
N LEU A 177 10.73 0.94 6.37
CA LEU A 177 9.47 0.95 7.11
C LEU A 177 8.57 -0.17 6.57
N ILE A 178 8.07 -1.04 7.45
CA ILE A 178 7.13 -2.09 7.07
C ILE A 178 5.71 -1.51 7.11
N VAL A 179 4.89 -1.78 6.11
CA VAL A 179 3.53 -1.22 6.00
C VAL A 179 2.52 -2.33 5.77
N ASP A 180 1.49 -2.36 6.61
CA ASP A 180 0.33 -3.26 6.49
C ASP A 180 -0.97 -2.48 6.74
N ASP A 181 -2.12 -3.12 6.59
CA ASP A 181 -3.41 -2.49 6.86
C ASP A 181 -3.84 -2.61 8.33
N VAL A 182 -3.72 -3.80 8.91
CA VAL A 182 -4.13 -4.09 10.29
C VAL A 182 -3.01 -4.79 11.05
N LEU A 183 -2.62 -4.23 12.20
CA LEU A 183 -1.70 -4.84 13.14
C LEU A 183 -2.47 -5.64 14.20
N ALA A 184 -2.42 -6.97 14.13
CA ALA A 184 -2.99 -7.88 15.13
C ALA A 184 -1.92 -8.35 16.14
N THR A 185 -1.45 -9.60 16.07
CA THR A 185 -0.40 -10.11 16.99
C THR A 185 1.00 -9.58 16.70
N GLY A 186 1.22 -8.96 15.53
CA GLY A 186 2.53 -8.46 15.09
C GLY A 186 3.52 -9.52 14.59
N GLY A 187 3.22 -10.81 14.73
CA GLY A 187 4.14 -11.89 14.37
C GLY A 187 4.59 -11.88 12.90
N THR A 188 3.70 -11.53 11.97
CA THR A 188 4.02 -11.44 10.54
C THR A 188 4.96 -10.28 10.22
N ILE A 189 4.78 -9.13 10.88
CA ILE A 189 5.65 -7.97 10.73
C ILE A 189 7.03 -8.24 11.33
N GLU A 190 7.11 -8.89 12.48
CA GLU A 190 8.39 -9.27 13.10
C GLU A 190 9.15 -10.32 12.27
N ALA A 191 8.44 -11.25 11.64
CA ALA A 191 9.02 -12.20 10.70
C ALA A 191 9.62 -11.48 9.48
N ALA A 192 8.88 -10.54 8.88
CA ALA A 192 9.37 -9.73 7.78
C ALA A 192 10.57 -8.86 8.19
N ALA A 193 10.53 -8.26 9.38
CA ALA A 193 11.64 -7.50 9.95
C ALA A 193 12.91 -8.35 10.12
N SER A 194 12.74 -9.62 10.53
CA SER A 194 13.85 -10.57 10.66
C SER A 194 14.53 -10.85 9.31
N LEU A 195 13.76 -11.01 8.22
CA LEU A 195 14.32 -11.17 6.87
C LEU A 195 15.06 -9.90 6.43
N LEU A 196 14.51 -8.71 6.68
CA LEU A 196 15.18 -7.44 6.38
C LEU A 196 16.52 -7.30 7.14
N ARG A 197 16.55 -7.66 8.42
CA ARG A 197 17.78 -7.63 9.23
C ARG A 197 18.84 -8.62 8.74
N GLN A 198 18.43 -9.80 8.27
CA GLN A 198 19.35 -10.77 7.63
C GLN A 198 19.99 -10.19 6.36
N LEU A 199 19.28 -9.29 5.66
CA LEU A 199 19.80 -8.54 4.52
C LEU A 199 20.63 -7.30 4.92
N GLY A 200 20.91 -7.12 6.21
CA GLY A 200 21.66 -5.98 6.73
C GLY A 200 20.89 -4.66 6.70
N LYS A 201 19.55 -4.70 6.62
CA LYS A 201 18.69 -3.52 6.58
C LYS A 201 18.30 -3.05 7.97
N GLU A 202 18.20 -1.74 8.14
CA GLU A 202 17.66 -1.14 9.36
C GLU A 202 16.13 -1.11 9.25
N VAL A 203 15.44 -1.77 10.18
CA VAL A 203 13.98 -1.71 10.27
C VAL A 203 13.63 -0.56 11.19
N VAL A 204 13.23 0.58 10.62
CA VAL A 204 12.99 1.81 11.38
C VAL A 204 11.64 1.83 12.10
N GLY A 205 10.74 0.92 11.72
CA GLY A 205 9.43 0.77 12.34
C GLY A 205 8.48 -0.06 11.51
N ALA A 206 7.23 -0.13 11.97
CA ALA A 206 6.10 -0.59 11.20
C ALA A 206 4.96 0.45 11.25
N ALA A 207 4.17 0.53 10.20
CA ALA A 207 3.00 1.38 10.10
C ALA A 207 1.76 0.60 9.67
N ALA A 208 0.62 0.89 10.28
CA ALA A 208 -0.68 0.32 9.92
C ALA A 208 -1.80 1.35 10.02
N LEU A 209 -2.93 1.12 9.33
CA LEU A 209 -4.12 1.94 9.53
C LEU A 209 -4.72 1.66 10.90
N PHE A 210 -4.89 0.38 11.23
CA PHE A 210 -5.52 -0.06 12.47
C PHE A 210 -4.60 -0.92 13.32
N ASP A 211 -4.74 -0.77 14.63
CA ASP A 211 -4.07 -1.58 15.65
C ASP A 211 -5.13 -2.24 16.53
N ILE A 212 -5.15 -3.57 16.54
CA ILE A 212 -6.06 -4.34 17.41
C ILE A 212 -5.59 -4.20 18.87
N ALA A 213 -6.29 -3.39 19.65
CA ALA A 213 -5.89 -2.97 21.00
C ALA A 213 -5.67 -4.17 21.94
N PHE A 214 -6.46 -5.24 21.78
CA PHE A 214 -6.34 -6.47 22.56
C PHE A 214 -4.95 -7.13 22.53
N PHE A 215 -4.22 -6.97 21.42
CA PHE A 215 -2.90 -7.55 21.25
C PHE A 215 -1.77 -6.59 21.61
N LYS A 216 -2.05 -5.29 21.75
CA LYS A 216 -1.04 -4.24 21.88
C LYS A 216 -0.05 -4.50 23.02
N ASP A 217 -0.55 -4.83 24.20
CA ASP A 217 0.28 -5.13 25.39
C ASP A 217 0.88 -6.54 25.39
N LYS A 218 0.44 -7.41 24.50
CA LYS A 218 0.89 -8.82 24.41
C LYS A 218 1.97 -9.03 23.34
N ARG A 219 2.21 -8.01 22.52
CA ARG A 219 3.16 -8.05 21.42
C ARG A 219 4.59 -8.06 21.94
N VAL A 220 5.42 -8.79 21.22
CA VAL A 220 6.88 -8.70 21.32
C VAL A 220 7.37 -8.22 19.97
N LEU A 221 7.38 -6.89 19.80
CA LEU A 221 7.89 -6.22 18.60
C LEU A 221 9.22 -5.57 18.93
N THR A 222 10.17 -5.69 18.02
CA THR A 222 11.54 -5.17 18.18
C THR A 222 11.77 -3.87 17.41
N MET A 223 10.68 -3.25 16.96
CA MET A 223 10.65 -1.98 16.24
C MET A 223 9.49 -1.10 16.75
N PRO A 224 9.56 0.23 16.63
CA PRO A 224 8.43 1.09 16.93
C PRO A 224 7.28 0.86 15.96
N VAL A 225 6.06 1.09 16.43
CA VAL A 225 4.84 0.97 15.63
C VAL A 225 4.12 2.31 15.58
N VAL A 226 3.65 2.67 14.39
CA VAL A 226 2.72 3.76 14.15
C VAL A 226 1.40 3.18 13.66
N SER A 227 0.31 3.44 14.38
CA SER A 227 -1.05 3.18 13.92
C SER A 227 -1.84 4.47 13.82
N LEU A 228 -2.83 4.50 12.94
CA LEU A 228 -3.72 5.66 12.86
C LEU A 228 -4.78 5.61 13.95
N ARG A 229 -5.41 4.45 14.13
CA ARG A 229 -6.52 4.21 15.07
C ARG A 229 -6.38 2.86 15.77
N ASP A 230 -6.64 2.84 17.08
CA ASP A 230 -6.78 1.61 17.84
C ASP A 230 -8.24 1.10 17.75
N VAL A 231 -8.43 -0.22 17.61
CA VAL A 231 -9.73 -0.89 17.39
C VAL A 231 -9.88 -2.15 18.23
#